data_AF-S4PNM3-F1
#
_entry.id   AF-S4PNM3-F1
#
_cell.length_a   1.000
_cell.length_b   1.000
_cell.length_c   1.000
_cell.angle_alpha   90.00
_cell.angle_beta   90.00
_cell.angle_gamma   90.00
#
_symmetry.space_group_name_H-M   'P 1'
#
loop_
_entity.id
_entity.type
_entity.pdbx_description
1 polymer ?
#
loop_
_entity_poly.entity_id
_entity_poly.type
_entity_poly.pdbx_seq_one_letter_code
_entity_poly.pdbx_strand_id
1 'polypeptide(L)'
;GLSAGFLFPALHALVARWAPPTEKGKFVSALLGGAIGTVVTWSLTGPLIETFGWSAAFYVPGVIGVVWCAAWWLLVYDSPVTHPRISDEEKAYILEAIGDKVQQGSKDTKIV
;
A
#
# COMPACT_ATOMS: atom_id res chain seq x y z
N GLY A 1 -15.66 9.90 0.75
CA GLY A 1 -16.90 9.30 0.25
C GLY A 1 -16.60 8.35 -0.89
N LEU A 2 -16.45 8.86 -2.11
CA LEU A 2 -16.27 8.03 -3.31
C LEU A 2 -14.83 7.51 -3.52
N SER A 3 -13.81 8.36 -3.32
CA SER A 3 -12.40 7.99 -3.53
C SER A 3 -11.92 6.88 -2.59
N ALA A 4 -12.43 6.85 -1.35
CA ALA A 4 -12.06 5.84 -0.36
C ALA A 4 -12.47 4.41 -0.77
N GLY A 5 -13.54 4.27 -1.55
CA GLY A 5 -14.02 2.96 -2.04
C GLY A 5 -13.07 2.30 -3.04
N PHE A 6 -12.30 3.08 -3.79
CA PHE A 6 -11.36 2.55 -4.79
C PHE A 6 -10.00 2.18 -4.19
N LEU A 7 -9.62 2.79 -3.07
CA LEU A 7 -8.30 2.58 -2.45
C LEU A 7 -8.10 1.11 -2.03
N PHE A 8 -9.08 0.51 -1.38
CA PHE A 8 -8.94 -0.85 -0.85
C PHE A 8 -8.76 -1.92 -1.95
N PRO A 9 -9.59 -1.98 -3.02
CA PRO A 9 -9.37 -2.92 -4.11
C PRO A 9 -8.10 -2.61 -4.92
N ALA A 10 -7.76 -1.33 -5.12
CA ALA A 10 -6.53 -0.95 -5.82
C ALA A 10 -5.27 -1.39 -5.06
N LEU A 11 -5.22 -1.18 -3.75
CA LEU A 11 -4.09 -1.62 -2.90
C LEU A 11 -3.99 -3.16 -2.87
N HIS A 12 -5.11 -3.87 -2.81
CA HIS A 12 -5.09 -5.34 -2.90
C HIS A 12 -4.60 -5.85 -4.25
N ALA A 13 -4.96 -5.18 -5.35
CA ALA A 13 -4.45 -5.51 -6.68
C ALA A 13 -2.93 -5.24 -6.78
N LEU A 14 -2.46 -4.13 -6.20
CA LEU A 14 -1.03 -3.81 -6.14
C LEU A 14 -0.25 -4.86 -5.33
N VAL A 15 -0.73 -5.20 -4.12
CA VAL A 15 -0.13 -6.25 -3.28
C VAL A 15 -0.16 -7.61 -3.99
N ALA A 16 -1.21 -7.92 -4.75
CA ALA A 16 -1.27 -9.17 -5.50
C ALA A 16 -0.22 -9.27 -6.62
N ARG A 17 0.22 -8.14 -7.18
CA ARG A 17 1.26 -8.08 -8.23
C ARG A 17 2.68 -7.98 -7.67
N TRP A 18 2.83 -7.46 -6.46
CA TRP A 18 4.14 -7.19 -5.84
C TRP A 18 4.54 -8.17 -4.73
N ALA A 19 3.58 -8.78 -4.02
CA ALA A 19 3.89 -9.62 -2.86
C ALA A 19 3.97 -11.12 -3.22
N PRO A 20 5.10 -11.79 -2.94
CA PRO A 20 5.22 -13.24 -3.04
C PRO A 20 4.18 -13.96 -2.17
N PRO A 21 3.74 -15.16 -2.54
CA PRO A 21 2.76 -15.96 -1.80
C PRO A 21 3.04 -16.14 -0.31
N THR A 22 4.32 -16.33 0.01
CA THR A 22 4.86 -16.56 1.36
C THR A 22 4.84 -15.31 2.23
N GLU A 23 4.88 -14.12 1.62
CA GLU A 23 5.00 -12.85 2.33
C GLU A 23 3.75 -11.97 2.21
N LYS A 24 2.80 -12.34 1.36
CA LYS A 24 1.53 -11.62 1.14
C LYS A 24 0.80 -11.26 2.43
N GLY A 25 0.84 -12.15 3.44
CA GLY A 25 0.25 -11.89 4.76
C GLY A 25 0.86 -10.67 5.46
N LYS A 26 2.17 -10.45 5.35
CA LYS A 26 2.86 -9.29 5.94
C LYS A 26 2.41 -7.99 5.25
N PHE A 27 2.33 -7.98 3.92
CA PHE A 27 1.86 -6.83 3.16
C PHE A 27 0.40 -6.47 3.47
N VAL A 28 -0.49 -7.47 3.53
CA VAL A 28 -1.90 -7.25 3.90
C VAL A 28 -2.03 -6.77 5.36
N SER A 29 -1.21 -7.30 6.28
CA SER A 29 -1.19 -6.81 7.66
C SER A 29 -0.75 -5.35 7.78
N ALA A 30 0.18 -4.90 6.92
CA ALA A 30 0.60 -3.50 6.86
C ALA A 30 -0.52 -2.58 6.34
N LEU A 31 -1.36 -3.04 5.41
CA LEU A 31 -2.55 -2.30 4.94
C LEU A 31 -3.56 -2.00 6.05
N LEU A 32 -3.65 -2.86 7.08
CA LEU A 32 -4.53 -2.66 8.24
C LEU A 32 -4.01 -1.59 9.22
N GLY A 33 -2.82 -1.02 8.99
CA GLY A 33 -2.23 0.02 9.83
C GLY A 33 -2.99 1.35 9.86
N GLY A 34 -4.05 1.52 9.05
CA GLY A 34 -4.86 2.74 9.01
C GLY A 34 -5.42 3.18 10.38
N ALA A 35 -5.70 2.24 11.28
CA ALA A 35 -6.15 2.55 12.64
C ALA A 35 -5.12 3.35 13.44
N ILE A 36 -3.83 3.05 13.27
CA ILE A 36 -2.73 3.78 13.93
C ILE A 36 -2.69 5.22 13.44
N GLY A 37 -2.84 5.43 12.12
CA GLY A 37 -2.90 6.77 11.53
C GLY A 37 -4.06 7.61 12.09
N THR A 38 -5.22 6.99 12.30
CA THR A 38 -6.37 7.66 12.92
C THR A 38 -6.07 8.06 14.37
N VAL A 39 -5.52 7.15 15.19
CA VAL A 39 -5.17 7.45 16.59
C VAL A 39 -4.18 8.60 16.69
N VAL A 40 -3.16 8.61 15.83
CA VAL A 40 -2.15 9.68 15.78
C VAL A 40 -2.81 11.00 15.37
N THR A 41 -3.62 10.99 14.31
CA THR A 41 -4.29 12.21 13.81
C THR A 41 -5.20 12.82 14.88
N TRP A 42 -6.00 12.00 15.57
CA TRP A 42 -6.90 12.46 16.61
C TRP A 42 -6.15 13.00 17.82
N SER A 43 -5.08 12.32 18.24
CA SER A 43 -4.20 12.78 19.33
C SER A 43 -3.53 14.11 19.00
N LEU A 44 -3.13 14.32 17.75
CA LEU A 44 -2.47 15.55 17.32
C LEU A 44 -3.44 16.72 17.16
N THR A 45 -4.71 16.44 16.81
CA THR A 45 -5.70 17.48 16.46
C THR A 45 -6.04 18.40 17.63
N GLY A 46 -6.15 17.86 18.86
CA GLY A 46 -6.52 18.64 20.05
C GLY A 46 -5.56 19.81 20.34
N PRO A 47 -4.26 19.53 20.60
CA PRO A 47 -3.27 20.57 20.86
C PRO A 47 -3.08 21.56 19.71
N LEU A 48 -3.29 21.10 18.48
CA LEU A 48 -3.11 21.89 17.27
C LEU A 48 -4.19 22.96 17.10
N ILE A 49 -5.43 22.65 17.47
CA ILE A 49 -6.54 23.61 17.46
C ILE A 49 -6.34 24.68 18.54
N GLU A 50 -5.85 24.29 19.72
CA GLU A 50 -5.62 25.22 20.84
C GLU A 50 -4.54 26.26 20.53
N THR A 51 -3.49 25.86 19.81
CA THR A 51 -2.31 26.70 19.53
C THR A 51 -2.42 27.51 18.23
N PHE A 52 -2.95 26.91 17.16
CA PHE A 52 -2.98 27.51 15.81
C PHE A 52 -4.40 27.77 15.28
N GLY A 53 -5.42 27.46 16.08
CA GLY A 53 -6.82 27.60 15.71
C GLY A 53 -7.35 26.46 14.84
N TRP A 54 -8.67 26.47 14.64
CA TRP A 54 -9.41 25.43 13.92
C TRP A 54 -8.88 25.14 12.52
N SER A 55 -8.39 26.17 11.83
CA SER A 55 -7.87 26.05 10.46
C SER A 55 -6.67 25.10 10.36
N ALA A 56 -5.82 25.05 11.39
CA ALA A 56 -4.62 24.22 11.38
C ALA A 56 -4.92 22.72 11.38
N ALA A 57 -6.05 22.31 11.96
CA ALA A 57 -6.53 20.92 11.95
C ALA A 57 -6.81 20.39 10.54
N PHE A 58 -7.03 21.26 9.56
CA PHE A 58 -7.21 20.86 8.15
C PHE A 58 -5.91 20.93 7.36
N TYR A 59 -5.14 22.01 7.56
CA TYR A 59 -3.91 22.22 6.80
C TYR A 59 -2.82 21.21 7.14
N VAL A 60 -2.63 20.85 8.42
CA VAL A 60 -1.54 19.94 8.82
C VAL A 60 -1.71 18.52 8.26
N PRO A 61 -2.83 17.80 8.51
CA PRO A 61 -3.03 16.47 7.91
C PRO A 61 -3.14 16.55 6.39
N GLY A 62 -3.64 17.66 5.83
CA GLY A 62 -3.68 17.88 4.38
C GLY A 62 -2.28 17.94 3.77
N VAL A 63 -1.37 18.75 4.33
CA VAL A 63 0.03 18.86 3.87
C VAL A 63 0.77 17.53 4.04
N ILE A 64 0.59 16.85 5.18
CA ILE A 64 1.17 15.52 5.41
C ILE A 64 0.68 14.54 4.33
N GLY A 65 -0.62 14.56 4.00
CA GLY A 65 -1.19 13.74 2.94
C GLY A 65 -0.60 14.06 1.56
N VAL A 66 -0.40 15.33 1.22
CA VAL A 66 0.22 15.73 -0.06
C VAL A 66 1.68 15.28 -0.15
N VAL A 67 2.47 15.47 0.93
CA VAL A 67 3.86 15.00 1.00
C VAL A 67 3.91 13.47 0.86
N TRP A 68 2.99 12.76 1.52
CA TRP A 68 2.89 11.31 1.40
C TRP A 68 2.51 10.86 -0.02
N CYS A 69 1.56 11.53 -0.68
CA CYS A 69 1.22 11.27 -2.07
C CYS A 69 2.41 11.50 -3.02
N ALA A 70 3.20 12.56 -2.79
CA ALA A 70 4.41 12.81 -3.57
C ALA A 70 5.46 11.71 -3.35
N ALA A 71 5.68 11.29 -2.10
CA ALA A 71 6.55 10.17 -1.79
C ALA A 71 6.06 8.86 -2.44
N TRP A 72 4.76 8.59 -2.39
CA TRP A 72 4.14 7.43 -3.02
C TRP A 72 4.37 7.42 -4.53
N TRP A 73 4.23 8.56 -5.20
CA TRP A 73 4.49 8.66 -6.64
C TRP A 73 5.96 8.39 -6.99
N LEU A 74 6.90 8.78 -6.13
CA LEU A 74 8.32 8.52 -6.37
C LEU A 74 8.73 7.07 -6.06
N LEU A 75 8.04 6.40 -5.12
CA LEU A 75 8.44 5.09 -4.58
C LEU A 75 7.62 3.92 -5.14
N VAL A 76 6.39 4.13 -5.57
CA VAL A 76 5.47 3.05 -5.95
C VAL A 76 5.17 3.10 -7.44
N TYR A 77 5.53 2.02 -8.13
CA TYR A 77 5.29 1.83 -9.57
C TYR A 77 4.37 0.62 -9.80
N ASP A 78 3.54 0.70 -10.86
CA ASP A 78 2.52 -0.32 -11.18
C ASP A 78 3.09 -1.69 -11.58
N SER A 79 4.37 -1.74 -11.96
CA SER A 79 5.04 -2.97 -12.34
C SER A 79 6.47 -3.01 -11.79
N PRO A 80 6.90 -4.13 -11.17
CA PRO A 80 8.28 -4.31 -10.72
C PRO A 80 9.27 -4.26 -11.90
N VAL A 81 8.80 -4.44 -13.14
CA VAL A 81 9.62 -4.39 -14.36
C VAL A 81 10.01 -2.97 -14.74
N THR A 82 9.21 -1.98 -14.38
CA THR A 82 9.44 -0.54 -14.66
C THR A 82 10.13 0.21 -13.53
N HIS A 83 10.43 -0.47 -12.42
CA HIS A 83 11.02 0.17 -11.24
C HIS A 83 12.56 0.30 -11.41
N PRO A 84 13.13 1.51 -11.57
CA PRO A 84 14.57 1.67 -11.82
C PRO A 84 15.46 1.40 -10.58
N ARG A 85 14.85 1.13 -9.41
CA ARG A 85 15.54 0.93 -8.13
C ARG A 85 15.41 -0.47 -7.53
N ILE A 86 14.74 -1.41 -8.21
CA ILE A 86 14.61 -2.78 -7.72
C ILE A 86 15.90 -3.56 -8.04
N SER A 87 16.37 -4.39 -7.10
CA SER A 87 17.49 -5.29 -7.39
C SER A 87 17.05 -6.35 -8.40
N ASP A 88 17.92 -6.70 -9.35
CA ASP A 88 17.64 -7.75 -10.34
C ASP A 88 17.33 -9.11 -9.65
N GLU A 89 17.90 -9.34 -8.46
CA GLU A 89 17.64 -10.51 -7.62
C GLU A 89 16.21 -10.53 -7.06
N GLU A 90 15.71 -9.41 -6.53
CA GLU A 90 14.33 -9.30 -6.05
C GLU A 90 13.32 -9.44 -7.21
N LYS A 91 13.65 -8.85 -8.36
CA LYS A 91 12.81 -8.96 -9.56
C LYS A 91 12.70 -10.40 -10.04
N ALA A 92 13.81 -11.15 -10.07
CA ALA A 92 13.80 -12.57 -10.43
C ALA A 92 12.98 -13.39 -9.43
N TYR A 93 13.18 -13.18 -8.13
CA TYR A 93 12.44 -13.87 -7.06
C TYR A 93 10.92 -13.65 -7.14
N ILE A 94 10.48 -12.41 -7.38
CA ILE A 94 9.05 -12.08 -7.52
C ILE A 94 8.47 -12.73 -8.78
N LEU A 95 9.17 -12.69 -9.91
CA LEU A 95 8.70 -13.27 -11.18
C LEU A 95 8.59 -14.80 -11.11
N GLU A 96 9.57 -15.47 -10.50
CA GLU A 96 9.58 -16.93 -10.30
C GLU A 96 8.45 -17.36 -9.35
N ALA A 97 8.32 -16.71 -8.20
CA ALA A 97 7.30 -17.02 -7.20
C ALA A 97 5.86 -16.76 -7.68
N ILE A 98 5.66 -15.81 -8.60
CA ILE A 98 4.36 -15.55 -9.24
C ILE A 98 4.09 -16.57 -10.37
N GLY A 99 5.11 -16.92 -11.16
CA GLY A 99 5.01 -17.89 -12.26
C GLY A 99 4.60 -19.30 -11.81
N ASP A 100 5.12 -19.75 -10.68
CA ASP A 100 4.78 -21.07 -10.10
C ASP A 100 3.28 -21.20 -9.74
N LYS A 101 2.62 -20.11 -9.37
CA LYS A 101 1.18 -20.12 -9.03
C LYS A 101 0.26 -20.28 -10.22
N VAL A 102 0.64 -19.81 -11.42
CA VAL A 102 -0.15 -20.04 -12.64
C VAL A 102 -0.16 -21.52 -12.99
N GLN A 103 0.95 -22.23 -12.74
CA GLN A 103 1.03 -23.67 -12.96
C GLN A 103 0.31 -24.49 -11.88
N GLN A 104 0.33 -24.05 -10.63
CA GLN A 104 -0.29 -24.79 -9.52
C GLN A 104 -1.83 -24.72 -9.55
N GLY A 105 -2.43 -23.55 -9.83
CA GLY A 105 -3.89 -23.43 -9.98
C GLY A 105 -4.46 -24.19 -11.19
N SER A 106 -3.67 -24.38 -12.25
CA SER A 106 -4.04 -25.23 -13.39
C SER A 106 -3.95 -26.72 -13.09
N LYS A 107 -3.15 -27.14 -12.09
CA LYS A 107 -3.07 -28.55 -11.68
C LYS A 107 -4.27 -28.93 -10.82
N ASP A 108 -4.66 -28.08 -9.86
CA ASP A 108 -5.80 -28.37 -8.97
C ASP A 108 -7.15 -28.41 -9.70
N THR A 109 -7.34 -27.60 -10.75
CA THR A 109 -8.57 -27.62 -11.57
C THR A 109 -8.70 -28.88 -12.42
N LYS A 110 -7.62 -29.64 -12.64
CA LYS A 110 -7.63 -30.88 -13.43
C LYS A 110 -7.88 -32.14 -12.60
N ILE A 111 -8.03 -32.01 -11.27
CA ILE A 111 -8.27 -33.15 -10.36
C ILE A 111 -9.72 -33.18 -9.85
N VAL A 112 -10.65 -32.50 -10.53
CA VAL A 112 -12.10 -32.56 -10.26
C VAL A 112 -12.83 -33.13 -11.47
#